data_AF-A0A2W1EU97-F1
#
_entry.id   AF-A0A2W1EU97-F1
#
_cell.length_a   1.000
_cell.length_b   1.000
_cell.length_c   1.000
_cell.angle_alpha   90.00
_cell.angle_beta   90.00
_cell.angle_gamma   90.00
#
_symmetry.space_group_name_H-M   'P 1'
#
loop_
_entity.id
_entity.type
_entity.pdbx_description
1 polymer ?
#
loop_
_entity_poly.entity_id
_entity_poly.type
_entity_poly.pdbx_seq_one_letter_code
_entity_poly.pdbx_strand_id
1 'polypeptide(L)'
;MAEVVAIISGLFTAGNALNTFAQQVRKWKQLSERLFDISEGLDFAQLSLDRWQDRYDIQVQRPDLHTRALFGKEGHDRIMATLGMIKIIFRNIENGIKRARGVALKAQPTGRAGIHNTTDDERVKECLWMIRRSSIWSYTFFMSVMGKADELEVELKRLQYKITLLDQFSDYFFEREHPENFSRIKRLPGRRLYIKFGDGRTNMIPKEVLDVVSAQRDAELLHRCSIPSRGNRLHIGLSVPRIYKRDFALLLSMSEESHEVLVHPKKIKRSPYMIPQDLATAVSALAYERQGISYLSPLSSNSAGFEIRYPPTTLLADLEYKDALANIIRNQHTSLSSRKLYSQDQNAIASGIAQGSARLIGSQWLTFLDCANVRWRRTKDGQWTCMLTATPGLSSTTRALEQCREANHRRRDERDISQHIQIFRIGLVLAEIALKSPISYIEFDSTTYTVRMYVNDGREIGAHEIASEVELKSNMLLANMVFFCLNVLQDNRVMGERSIDGSYFETVSKQAEELDNVFGIYNRRRGLIPNKSPLGSGTTTPRSAGGAYVY
;
A
#
# COMPACT_ATOMS: atom_id res chain seq x y z
N MET A 1 11.63 20.80 21.62
CA MET A 1 12.93 20.79 20.91
C MET A 1 14.13 20.37 21.75
N ALA A 2 14.21 20.68 23.05
CA ALA A 2 15.24 20.09 23.93
C ALA A 2 15.27 18.53 23.88
N GLU A 3 14.13 17.91 23.57
CA GLU A 3 14.02 16.47 23.36
C GLU A 3 14.82 15.95 22.16
N VAL A 4 14.93 16.71 21.06
CA VAL A 4 15.69 16.28 19.87
C VAL A 4 17.19 16.27 20.17
N VAL A 5 17.69 17.34 20.80
CA VAL A 5 19.09 17.42 21.27
C VAL A 5 19.40 16.32 22.28
N ALA A 6 18.47 16.00 23.17
CA ALA A 6 18.62 14.89 24.11
C ALA A 6 18.65 13.52 23.43
N ILE A 7 17.85 13.30 22.37
CA ILE A 7 17.89 12.08 21.57
C ILE A 7 19.24 11.96 20.84
N ILE A 8 19.69 13.02 20.16
CA ILE A 8 20.99 13.06 19.45
C ILE A 8 22.14 12.76 20.41
N SER A 9 22.22 13.51 21.52
CA SER A 9 23.28 13.33 22.52
C SER A 9 23.25 11.92 23.11
N GLY A 10 22.04 11.41 23.34
CA GLY A 10 21.81 10.05 23.80
C GLY A 10 22.33 9.00 22.81
N LEU A 11 21.98 9.11 21.53
CA LEU A 11 22.44 8.19 20.48
C LEU A 11 23.97 8.17 20.39
N PHE A 12 24.61 9.34 20.47
CA PHE A 12 26.06 9.46 20.51
C PHE A 12 26.66 8.73 21.72
N THR A 13 26.10 8.92 22.93
CA THR A 13 26.60 8.23 24.13
C THR A 13 26.40 6.71 24.05
N ALA A 14 25.28 6.24 23.49
CA ALA A 14 25.00 4.83 23.29
C ALA A 14 25.95 4.20 22.27
N GLY A 15 26.22 4.88 21.14
CA GLY A 15 27.19 4.48 20.12
C GLY A 15 28.59 4.32 20.71
N ASN A 16 29.07 5.31 21.47
CA ASN A 16 30.37 5.24 22.13
C ASN A 16 30.48 4.11 23.15
N ALA A 17 29.44 3.90 23.96
CA ALA A 17 29.40 2.81 24.93
C ALA A 17 29.43 1.43 24.24
N LEU A 18 28.73 1.29 23.11
CA LEU A 18 28.70 0.06 22.33
C LEU A 18 30.03 -0.21 21.62
N ASN A 19 30.63 0.82 21.02
CA ASN A 19 31.95 0.74 20.39
C ASN A 19 33.02 0.31 21.41
N THR A 20 33.01 0.93 22.59
CA THR A 20 33.92 0.55 23.70
C THR A 20 33.72 -0.91 24.10
N PHE A 21 32.47 -1.35 24.24
CA PHE A 21 32.18 -2.74 24.57
C PHE A 21 32.59 -3.72 23.47
N ALA A 22 32.35 -3.38 22.20
CA ALA A 22 32.77 -4.15 21.02
C ALA A 22 34.29 -4.37 21.01
N GLN A 23 35.07 -3.33 21.32
CA GLN A 23 36.53 -3.43 21.46
C GLN A 23 36.95 -4.39 22.58
N GLN A 24 36.23 -4.40 23.71
CA GLN A 24 36.51 -5.28 24.84
C GLN A 24 36.16 -6.75 24.56
N VAL A 25 35.26 -7.05 23.61
CA VAL A 25 34.86 -8.42 23.23
C VAL A 25 35.52 -8.95 21.96
N ARG A 26 36.59 -8.31 21.45
CA ARG A 26 37.33 -8.71 20.23
C ARG A 26 37.73 -10.18 20.11
N LYS A 27 37.91 -10.90 21.24
CA LYS A 27 38.16 -12.36 21.24
C LYS A 27 37.02 -13.14 20.56
N TRP A 28 35.77 -12.69 20.75
CA TRP A 28 34.58 -13.22 20.10
C TRP A 28 34.33 -12.45 18.81
N LYS A 29 35.13 -12.73 17.78
CA LYS A 29 35.18 -11.95 16.52
C LYS A 29 33.79 -11.66 15.93
N GLN A 30 32.95 -12.69 15.77
CA GLN A 30 31.59 -12.53 15.21
C GLN A 30 30.70 -11.61 16.05
N LEU A 31 30.79 -11.68 17.39
CA LEU A 31 30.04 -10.79 18.27
C LEU A 31 30.58 -9.36 18.19
N SER A 32 31.90 -9.22 18.20
CA SER A 32 32.58 -7.92 18.08
C SER A 32 32.19 -7.21 16.78
N GLU A 33 32.22 -7.91 15.65
CA GLU A 33 31.85 -7.36 14.33
C GLU A 33 30.39 -6.89 14.32
N ARG A 34 29.44 -7.71 14.79
CA ARG A 34 28.03 -7.30 14.86
C ARG A 34 27.80 -6.10 15.77
N LEU A 35 28.47 -6.02 16.92
CA LEU A 35 28.35 -4.86 17.79
C LEU A 35 28.95 -3.59 17.17
N PHE A 36 30.00 -3.72 16.34
CA PHE A 36 30.51 -2.60 15.54
C PHE A 36 29.50 -2.15 14.48
N ASP A 37 28.90 -3.07 13.72
CA ASP A 37 27.86 -2.75 12.73
C ASP A 37 26.67 -2.00 13.37
N ILE A 38 26.24 -2.43 14.56
CA ILE A 38 25.19 -1.75 15.31
C ILE A 38 25.65 -0.35 15.74
N SER A 39 26.90 -0.19 16.18
CA SER A 39 27.44 1.13 16.56
C SER A 39 27.49 2.09 15.37
N GLU A 40 27.94 1.64 14.20
CA GLU A 40 27.94 2.44 12.98
C GLU A 40 26.51 2.83 12.58
N GLY A 41 25.55 1.92 12.76
CA GLY A 41 24.14 2.21 12.53
C GLY A 41 23.56 3.28 13.47
N LEU A 42 24.02 3.34 14.72
CA LEU A 42 23.64 4.38 15.68
C LEU A 42 24.27 5.73 15.32
N ASP A 43 25.52 5.74 14.88
CA ASP A 43 26.20 6.94 14.39
C ASP A 43 25.50 7.50 13.15
N PHE A 44 25.08 6.63 12.22
CA PHE A 44 24.28 7.03 11.07
C PHE A 44 22.91 7.62 11.47
N ALA A 45 22.24 7.01 12.45
CA ALA A 45 20.96 7.49 12.98
C ALA A 45 21.11 8.88 13.62
N GLN A 46 22.18 9.09 14.39
CA GLN A 46 22.52 10.39 14.98
C GLN A 46 22.74 11.43 13.87
N LEU A 47 23.63 11.17 12.91
CA LEU A 47 23.93 12.09 11.81
C LEU A 47 22.70 12.44 10.98
N SER A 48 21.79 11.49 10.79
CA SER A 48 20.54 11.71 10.06
C SER A 48 19.60 12.65 10.82
N LEU A 49 19.51 12.51 12.14
CA LEU A 49 18.73 13.41 13.00
C LEU A 49 19.36 14.81 13.11
N ASP A 50 20.70 14.89 13.19
CA ASP A 50 21.44 16.15 13.16
C ASP A 50 21.15 16.91 11.86
N ARG A 51 21.29 16.23 10.72
CA ARG A 51 20.97 16.81 9.41
C ARG A 51 19.51 17.23 9.30
N TRP A 52 18.59 16.44 9.83
CA TRP A 52 17.17 16.80 9.85
C TRP A 52 16.93 18.06 10.70
N GLN A 53 17.56 18.16 11.87
CA GLN A 53 17.46 19.33 12.73
C GLN A 53 17.98 20.59 12.02
N ASP A 54 19.14 20.50 11.37
CA ASP A 54 19.75 21.60 10.63
C ASP A 54 18.91 22.01 9.42
N ARG A 55 18.37 21.05 8.67
CA ARG A 55 17.59 21.28 7.44
C ARG A 55 16.35 22.13 7.69
N TYR A 56 15.69 21.98 8.83
CA TYR A 56 14.48 22.72 9.18
C TYR A 56 14.72 23.79 10.26
N ASP A 57 15.99 24.13 10.53
CA ASP A 57 16.43 25.13 11.52
C ASP A 57 15.72 25.02 12.87
N ILE A 58 15.54 23.80 13.36
CA ILE A 58 14.73 23.61 14.56
C ILE A 58 15.55 23.68 15.85
N GLN A 59 15.54 24.91 16.38
CA GLN A 59 16.29 25.36 17.53
C GLN A 59 15.55 25.12 18.85
N VAL A 60 16.31 24.97 19.95
CA VAL A 60 15.78 24.74 21.31
C VAL A 60 14.94 25.91 21.81
N GLN A 61 15.23 27.15 21.36
CA GLN A 61 14.62 28.38 21.88
C GLN A 61 13.32 28.81 21.15
N ARG A 62 12.93 28.16 20.04
CA ARG A 62 11.72 28.51 19.26
C ARG A 62 10.82 27.30 19.01
N PRO A 63 10.16 26.73 20.03
CA PRO A 63 9.84 25.30 20.00
C PRO A 63 8.58 24.97 19.20
N ASP A 64 7.47 25.66 19.45
CA ASP A 64 6.15 25.20 18.98
C ASP A 64 5.57 26.07 17.88
N LEU A 65 5.72 27.39 17.98
CA LEU A 65 5.20 28.32 16.97
C LEU A 65 5.94 28.17 15.63
N HIS A 66 7.26 27.93 15.68
CA HIS A 66 8.07 27.77 14.47
C HIS A 66 7.76 26.45 13.75
N THR A 67 7.73 25.33 14.47
CA THR A 67 7.40 24.02 13.89
C THR A 67 5.95 23.96 13.40
N ARG A 68 5.00 24.61 14.10
CA ARG A 68 3.63 24.77 13.60
C ARG A 68 3.53 25.70 12.38
N ALA A 69 4.40 26.71 12.26
CA ALA A 69 4.45 27.55 11.07
C ALA A 69 5.05 26.80 9.86
N LEU A 70 6.04 25.94 10.09
CA LEU A 70 6.69 25.14 9.05
C LEU A 70 5.82 23.98 8.54
N PHE A 71 5.13 23.29 9.44
CA PHE A 71 4.47 22.01 9.14
C PHE A 71 2.94 22.05 9.36
N GLY A 72 2.41 23.18 9.84
CA GLY A 72 1.02 23.27 10.26
C GLY A 72 0.79 22.58 11.60
N LYS A 73 -0.43 22.72 12.14
CA LYS A 73 -0.81 22.12 13.44
C LYS A 73 -0.70 20.58 13.41
N GLU A 74 -1.31 19.97 12.40
CA GLU A 74 -1.32 18.52 12.22
C GLU A 74 0.08 17.95 11.96
N GLY A 75 0.88 18.62 11.13
CA GLY A 75 2.25 18.20 10.86
C GLY A 75 3.14 18.29 12.09
N HIS A 76 3.02 19.36 12.87
CA HIS A 76 3.68 19.49 14.17
C HIS A 76 3.30 18.33 15.10
N ASP A 77 2.01 18.06 15.28
CA ASP A 77 1.55 16.99 16.18
C ASP A 77 2.11 15.61 15.75
N ARG A 78 2.15 15.33 14.44
CA ARG A 78 2.68 14.06 13.90
C ARG A 78 4.20 13.95 14.03
N ILE A 79 4.93 15.05 13.79
CA ILE A 79 6.38 15.12 13.94
C ILE A 79 6.76 14.91 15.41
N MET A 80 6.07 15.58 16.34
CA MET A 80 6.30 15.43 17.78
C MET A 80 5.99 14.01 18.26
N ALA A 81 4.91 13.40 17.78
CA ALA A 81 4.60 11.99 18.09
C ALA A 81 5.71 11.05 17.57
N THR A 82 6.22 11.29 16.36
CA THR A 82 7.30 10.48 15.76
C THR A 82 8.60 10.62 16.54
N LEU A 83 8.97 11.84 16.94
CA LEU A 83 10.11 12.10 17.83
C LEU A 83 9.95 11.41 19.20
N GLY A 84 8.73 11.40 19.74
CA GLY A 84 8.40 10.67 20.96
C GLY A 84 8.63 9.16 20.82
N MET A 85 8.25 8.57 19.69
CA MET A 85 8.52 7.15 19.39
C MET A 85 10.02 6.88 19.23
N ILE A 86 10.76 7.75 18.52
CA ILE A 86 12.22 7.66 18.38
C ILE A 86 12.89 7.65 19.75
N LYS A 87 12.47 8.54 20.67
CA LYS A 87 12.97 8.60 22.04
C LYS A 87 12.77 7.29 22.81
N ILE A 88 11.62 6.64 22.65
CA ILE A 88 11.32 5.35 23.29
C ILE A 88 12.24 4.26 22.74
N ILE A 89 12.37 4.16 21.41
CA ILE A 89 13.22 3.16 20.75
C ILE A 89 14.69 3.34 21.17
N PHE A 90 15.19 4.58 21.15
CA PHE A 90 16.54 4.90 21.59
C PHE A 90 16.79 4.48 23.06
N ARG A 91 15.86 4.75 23.98
CA ARG A 91 15.96 4.29 25.38
C ARG A 91 16.00 2.76 25.49
N ASN A 92 15.26 2.05 24.64
CA ASN A 92 15.31 0.58 24.61
C ASN A 92 16.68 0.08 24.16
N ILE A 93 17.29 0.73 23.17
CA ILE A 93 18.66 0.44 22.71
C ILE A 93 19.65 0.67 23.85
N GLU A 94 19.60 1.81 24.55
CA GLU A 94 20.46 2.07 25.71
C GLU A 94 20.34 0.98 26.78
N ASN A 95 19.11 0.59 27.10
CA ASN A 95 18.84 -0.47 28.06
C ASN A 95 19.34 -1.82 27.58
N GLY A 96 19.24 -2.12 26.28
CA GLY A 96 19.80 -3.32 25.66
C GLY A 96 21.33 -3.37 25.79
N ILE A 97 22.02 -2.26 25.53
CA ILE A 97 23.47 -2.12 25.69
C ILE A 97 23.86 -2.32 27.16
N LYS A 98 23.15 -1.68 28.10
CA LYS A 98 23.39 -1.86 29.54
C LYS A 98 23.18 -3.31 29.98
N ARG A 99 22.16 -3.99 29.47
CA ARG A 99 21.90 -5.41 29.75
C ARG A 99 23.01 -6.30 29.19
N ALA A 100 23.49 -6.06 27.97
CA ALA A 100 24.59 -6.79 27.37
C ALA A 100 25.88 -6.66 28.21
N ARG A 101 26.21 -5.43 28.65
CA ARG A 101 27.32 -5.19 29.60
C ARG A 101 27.08 -5.85 30.96
N GLY A 102 25.83 -5.82 31.45
CA GLY A 102 25.43 -6.48 32.69
C GLY A 102 25.60 -8.00 32.68
N VAL A 103 25.49 -8.67 31.53
CA VAL A 103 25.81 -10.10 31.41
C VAL A 103 27.29 -10.36 31.70
N ALA A 104 28.20 -9.48 31.27
CA ALA A 104 29.62 -9.58 31.61
C ALA A 104 29.84 -9.41 33.13
N LEU A 105 29.15 -8.43 33.74
CA LEU A 105 29.30 -8.11 35.17
C LEU A 105 28.81 -9.21 36.13
N LYS A 106 27.96 -10.13 35.67
CA LYS A 106 27.54 -11.29 36.48
C LYS A 106 28.69 -12.24 36.85
N ALA A 107 29.83 -12.15 36.16
CA ALA A 107 31.02 -12.94 36.46
C ALA A 107 31.88 -12.36 37.60
N GLN A 108 31.46 -11.26 38.23
CA GLN A 108 32.22 -10.63 39.31
C GLN A 108 32.25 -11.52 40.57
N PRO A 109 33.42 -11.69 41.23
CA PRO A 109 33.51 -12.45 42.47
C PRO A 109 32.65 -11.80 43.57
N THR A 110 31.79 -12.60 44.20
CA THR A 110 31.08 -12.23 45.43
C THR A 110 32.10 -11.90 46.52
N GLY A 111 32.30 -10.61 46.82
CA GLY A 111 33.23 -10.13 47.84
C GLY A 111 33.90 -8.78 47.57
N ARG A 112 33.87 -8.25 46.34
CA ARG A 112 34.45 -6.93 45.98
C ARG A 112 33.40 -5.83 45.80
N ALA A 113 32.34 -5.84 46.61
CA ALA A 113 31.26 -4.85 46.51
C ALA A 113 31.61 -3.49 47.14
N GLY A 114 32.72 -3.35 47.88
CA GLY A 114 32.89 -2.23 48.82
C GLY A 114 33.93 -1.16 48.49
N ILE A 115 34.98 -1.41 47.71
CA ILE A 115 36.11 -0.47 47.63
C ILE A 115 36.75 -0.59 46.26
N HIS A 116 36.46 0.35 45.36
CA HIS A 116 37.34 0.90 44.32
C HIS A 116 36.50 1.80 43.37
N ASN A 117 36.90 3.07 43.26
CA ASN A 117 36.38 4.07 42.31
C ASN A 117 36.84 3.76 40.87
N THR A 118 36.64 2.54 40.39
CA THR A 118 36.93 2.16 39.00
C THR A 118 35.70 2.43 38.14
N THR A 119 35.91 3.02 36.98
CA THR A 119 34.85 3.28 36.01
C THR A 119 34.16 1.98 35.58
N ASP A 120 32.87 2.00 35.26
CA ASP A 120 32.10 0.80 34.89
C ASP A 120 32.76 0.00 33.73
N ASP A 121 33.48 0.68 32.83
CA ASP A 121 34.20 0.05 31.72
C ASP A 121 35.41 -0.79 32.15
N GLU A 122 36.13 -0.37 33.19
CA GLU A 122 37.25 -1.15 33.74
C GLU A 122 36.74 -2.43 34.41
N ARG A 123 35.60 -2.34 35.11
CA ARG A 123 34.95 -3.50 35.76
C ARG A 123 34.46 -4.53 34.73
N VAL A 124 33.87 -4.07 33.62
CA VAL A 124 33.46 -4.94 32.52
C VAL A 124 34.69 -5.63 31.91
N LYS A 125 35.80 -4.91 31.69
CA LYS A 125 37.04 -5.46 31.14
C LYS A 125 37.64 -6.55 32.04
N GLU A 126 37.66 -6.35 33.35
CA GLU A 126 38.10 -7.37 34.33
C GLU A 126 37.21 -8.61 34.31
N CYS A 127 35.88 -8.44 34.28
CA CYS A 127 34.93 -9.55 34.22
C CYS A 127 35.06 -10.35 32.93
N LEU A 128 35.24 -9.67 31.80
CA LEU A 128 35.51 -10.33 30.52
C LEU A 128 36.82 -11.13 30.56
N TRP A 129 37.86 -10.64 31.24
CA TRP A 129 39.10 -11.40 31.40
C TRP A 129 38.92 -12.71 32.17
N MET A 130 38.07 -12.73 33.20
CA MET A 130 37.73 -13.96 33.92
C MET A 130 36.90 -14.92 33.05
N ILE A 131 35.88 -14.41 32.36
CA ILE A 131 35.04 -15.20 31.43
C ILE A 131 35.91 -15.86 30.37
N ARG A 132 36.95 -15.17 29.88
CA ARG A 132 37.86 -15.71 28.85
C ARG A 132 38.64 -16.95 29.29
N ARG A 133 38.82 -17.19 30.58
CA ARG A 133 39.61 -18.31 31.13
C ARG A 133 38.80 -19.60 31.26
N SER A 134 37.47 -19.52 31.26
CA SER A 134 36.57 -20.68 31.36
C SER A 134 35.82 -20.90 30.04
N SER A 135 35.93 -22.09 29.45
CA SER A 135 35.26 -22.43 28.18
C SER A 135 33.73 -22.38 28.31
N ILE A 136 33.19 -22.90 29.41
CA ILE A 136 31.74 -22.93 29.70
C ILE A 136 31.20 -21.50 29.85
N TRP A 137 31.89 -20.66 30.63
CA TRP A 137 31.45 -19.28 30.87
C TRP A 137 31.62 -18.42 29.61
N SER A 138 32.66 -18.66 28.82
CA SER A 138 32.87 -18.01 27.53
C SER A 138 31.76 -18.36 26.54
N TYR A 139 31.29 -19.62 26.51
CA TYR A 139 30.20 -20.05 25.63
C TYR A 139 28.85 -19.47 26.06
N THR A 140 28.50 -19.53 27.36
CA THR A 140 27.24 -18.96 27.87
C THR A 140 27.18 -17.45 27.74
N PHE A 141 28.29 -16.75 27.98
CA PHE A 141 28.42 -15.33 27.71
C PHE A 141 28.16 -15.01 26.23
N PHE A 142 28.86 -15.72 25.32
CA PHE A 142 28.72 -15.51 23.88
C PHE A 142 27.28 -15.67 23.42
N MET A 143 26.61 -16.78 23.77
CA MET A 143 25.22 -17.03 23.37
C MET A 143 24.26 -15.99 23.93
N SER A 144 24.44 -15.59 25.19
CA SER A 144 23.56 -14.60 25.83
C SER A 144 23.70 -13.20 25.21
N VAL A 145 24.93 -12.76 24.92
CA VAL A 145 25.16 -11.45 24.33
C VAL A 145 24.81 -11.44 22.83
N MET A 146 24.99 -12.56 22.12
CA MET A 146 24.53 -12.70 20.73
C MET A 146 23.01 -12.52 20.61
N GLY A 147 22.21 -13.16 21.48
CA GLY A 147 20.75 -12.93 21.49
C GLY A 147 20.38 -11.48 21.80
N LYS A 148 21.19 -10.77 22.60
CA LYS A 148 21.00 -9.32 22.84
C LYS A 148 21.41 -8.47 21.65
N ALA A 149 22.42 -8.88 20.89
CA ALA A 149 22.77 -8.23 19.63
C ALA A 149 21.63 -8.37 18.60
N ASP A 150 20.97 -9.53 18.52
CA ASP A 150 19.80 -9.73 17.65
C ASP A 150 18.64 -8.78 18.01
N GLU A 151 18.34 -8.65 19.32
CA GLU A 151 17.34 -7.69 19.81
C GLU A 151 17.71 -6.24 19.44
N LEU A 152 18.99 -5.86 19.60
CA LEU A 152 19.50 -4.53 19.29
C LEU A 152 19.44 -4.21 17.78
N GLU A 153 19.73 -5.17 16.90
CA GLU A 153 19.61 -4.98 15.45
C GLU A 153 18.16 -4.72 15.02
N VAL A 154 17.20 -5.40 15.63
CA VAL A 154 15.77 -5.18 15.36
C VAL A 154 15.36 -3.77 15.80
N GLU A 155 15.78 -3.34 17.00
CA GLU A 155 15.50 -1.98 17.48
C GLU A 155 16.22 -0.90 16.65
N LEU A 156 17.44 -1.16 16.19
CA LEU A 156 18.17 -0.27 15.29
C LEU A 156 17.46 -0.10 13.95
N LYS A 157 16.98 -1.19 13.34
CA LYS A 157 16.17 -1.12 12.10
C LYS A 157 14.90 -0.30 12.32
N ARG A 158 14.23 -0.47 13.47
CA ARG A 158 13.06 0.33 13.85
C ARG A 158 13.40 1.81 14.01
N LEU A 159 14.56 2.13 14.59
CA LEU A 159 15.04 3.48 14.75
C LEU A 159 15.30 4.14 13.38
N GLN A 160 16.08 3.49 12.53
CA GLN A 160 16.36 3.98 11.17
C GLN A 160 15.08 4.21 10.37
N TYR A 161 14.12 3.29 10.49
CA TYR A 161 12.80 3.44 9.89
C TYR A 161 12.06 4.68 10.40
N LYS A 162 12.02 4.90 11.72
CA LYS A 162 11.33 6.06 12.29
C LYS A 162 12.02 7.39 11.99
N ILE A 163 13.34 7.41 11.85
CA ILE A 163 14.07 8.60 11.38
C ILE A 163 13.76 8.88 9.90
N THR A 164 13.72 7.84 9.07
CA THR A 164 13.30 7.98 7.66
C THR A 164 11.87 8.53 7.59
N LEU A 165 10.96 7.99 8.38
CA LEU A 165 9.57 8.44 8.47
C LEU A 165 9.48 9.89 8.97
N LEU A 166 10.35 10.31 9.89
CA LEU A 166 10.41 11.69 10.37
C LEU A 166 10.78 12.66 9.24
N ASP A 167 11.85 12.39 8.49
CA ASP A 167 12.23 13.17 7.32
C ASP A 167 11.11 13.16 6.27
N GLN A 168 10.43 12.02 6.14
CA GLN A 168 9.28 11.92 5.25
C GLN A 168 8.08 12.75 5.67
N PHE A 169 7.69 12.73 6.94
CA PHE A 169 6.62 13.59 7.44
C PHE A 169 7.01 15.06 7.33
N SER A 170 8.22 15.44 7.71
CA SER A 170 8.67 16.82 7.67
C SER A 170 8.60 17.41 6.27
N ASP A 171 9.15 16.72 5.27
CA ASP A 171 9.03 17.17 3.88
C ASP A 171 7.57 17.15 3.39
N TYR A 172 6.73 16.21 3.82
CA TYR A 172 5.34 16.16 3.37
C TYR A 172 4.58 17.40 3.87
N PHE A 173 4.68 17.66 5.16
CA PHE A 173 3.97 18.77 5.79
C PHE A 173 4.58 20.13 5.42
N PHE A 174 5.90 20.21 5.26
CA PHE A 174 6.57 21.44 4.83
C PHE A 174 6.13 21.84 3.42
N GLU A 175 6.08 20.88 2.51
CA GLU A 175 5.61 21.12 1.15
C GLU A 175 4.12 21.43 1.10
N ARG A 176 3.32 20.82 1.98
CA ARG A 176 1.89 21.09 2.10
C ARG A 176 1.62 22.52 2.54
N GLU A 177 2.39 23.05 3.49
CA GLU A 177 2.20 24.42 3.98
C GLU A 177 2.89 25.47 3.10
N HIS A 178 3.92 25.09 2.34
CA HIS A 178 4.69 26.00 1.50
C HIS A 178 4.77 25.56 0.02
N PRO A 179 3.64 25.42 -0.69
CA PRO A 179 3.60 24.88 -2.06
C PRO A 179 4.39 25.72 -3.08
N GLU A 180 4.50 27.03 -2.86
CA GLU A 180 5.19 27.96 -3.77
C GLU A 180 6.68 27.63 -3.92
N ASN A 181 7.33 27.16 -2.85
CA ASN A 181 8.74 26.80 -2.82
C ASN A 181 9.08 25.61 -3.72
N PHE A 182 8.09 24.76 -4.03
CA PHE A 182 8.28 23.49 -4.72
C PHE A 182 7.69 23.46 -6.14
N SER A 183 6.95 24.51 -6.53
CA SER A 183 6.30 24.66 -7.84
C SER A 183 7.26 24.57 -9.05
N ARG A 184 8.56 24.83 -8.87
CA ARG A 184 9.58 24.86 -9.95
C ARG A 184 10.51 23.64 -10.00
N ILE A 185 10.41 22.72 -9.05
CA ILE A 185 11.34 21.57 -8.96
C ILE A 185 10.80 20.40 -9.79
N LYS A 186 11.44 20.09 -10.93
CA LYS A 186 11.23 18.83 -11.66
C LYS A 186 11.83 17.68 -10.85
N ARG A 187 10.98 16.85 -10.25
CA ARG A 187 11.41 15.71 -9.44
C ARG A 187 11.74 14.50 -10.31
N LEU A 188 12.79 13.78 -9.95
CA LEU A 188 13.08 12.45 -10.50
C LEU A 188 11.98 11.47 -10.06
N PRO A 189 11.56 10.53 -10.94
CA PRO A 189 10.57 9.53 -10.60
C PRO A 189 11.14 8.63 -9.48
N GLY A 190 10.55 8.70 -8.28
CA GLY A 190 10.92 7.83 -7.17
C GLY A 190 11.05 8.48 -5.79
N ARG A 191 10.84 9.79 -5.64
CA ARG A 191 10.56 10.40 -4.32
C ARG A 191 9.27 11.19 -4.36
N ARG A 192 8.24 10.59 -3.74
CA ARG A 192 6.90 11.10 -3.39
C ARG A 192 6.02 11.60 -4.52
N LEU A 193 4.84 10.98 -4.61
CA LEU A 193 3.67 11.58 -5.22
C LEU A 193 3.12 12.64 -4.27
N TYR A 194 3.28 13.89 -4.67
CA TYR A 194 2.37 14.93 -4.22
C TYR A 194 1.08 14.72 -4.99
N ILE A 195 -0.03 14.72 -4.28
CA ILE A 195 -1.29 15.13 -4.87
C ILE A 195 -1.05 16.60 -5.26
N LYS A 196 -0.66 16.82 -6.52
CA LYS A 196 -0.69 18.15 -7.10
C LYS A 196 -2.17 18.55 -7.10
N PHE A 197 -2.57 19.31 -6.11
CA PHE A 197 -3.86 19.98 -6.15
C PHE A 197 -3.83 20.99 -7.28
N GLY A 198 -4.58 20.70 -8.34
CA GLY A 198 -5.00 21.66 -9.34
C GLY A 198 -3.87 22.51 -9.93
N ASP A 199 -2.98 21.90 -10.71
CA ASP A 199 -2.53 22.63 -11.90
C ASP A 199 -3.79 22.74 -12.78
N GLY A 200 -4.41 23.92 -12.84
CA GLY A 200 -5.57 24.26 -13.67
C GLY A 200 -5.28 24.19 -15.19
N ARG A 201 -4.49 23.21 -15.60
CA ARG A 201 -4.07 22.90 -16.97
C ARG A 201 -4.54 21.50 -17.35
N THR A 202 -5.82 21.21 -17.18
CA THR A 202 -6.48 20.05 -17.82
C THR A 202 -7.22 20.50 -19.08
N ASN A 203 -6.52 21.18 -20.00
CA ASN A 203 -7.11 21.55 -21.31
C ASN A 203 -6.90 20.51 -22.41
N MET A 204 -6.33 19.35 -22.10
CA MET A 204 -6.46 18.15 -22.94
C MET A 204 -6.60 16.93 -22.06
N ILE A 205 -7.84 16.49 -21.85
CA ILE A 205 -8.15 15.20 -21.22
C ILE A 205 -7.58 14.12 -22.16
N PRO A 206 -6.56 13.35 -21.77
CA PRO A 206 -6.05 12.26 -22.59
C PRO A 206 -7.21 11.30 -22.93
N LYS A 207 -7.22 10.74 -24.15
CA LYS A 207 -8.27 9.82 -24.61
C LYS A 207 -8.57 8.69 -23.61
N GLU A 208 -7.55 8.25 -22.88
CA GLU A 208 -7.66 7.22 -21.85
C GLU A 208 -8.48 7.65 -20.63
N VAL A 209 -8.39 8.92 -20.22
CA VAL A 209 -9.22 9.48 -19.14
C VAL A 209 -10.69 9.57 -19.60
N LEU A 210 -10.93 9.94 -20.86
CA LEU A 210 -12.29 9.95 -21.44
C LEU A 210 -12.92 8.56 -21.46
N ASP A 211 -12.14 7.52 -21.77
CA ASP A 211 -12.60 6.14 -21.75
C ASP A 211 -12.95 5.68 -20.33
N VAL A 212 -12.14 6.05 -19.33
CA VAL A 212 -12.39 5.74 -17.90
C VAL A 212 -13.66 6.44 -17.41
N VAL A 213 -13.82 7.73 -17.67
CA VAL A 213 -15.02 8.50 -17.27
C VAL A 213 -16.28 7.93 -17.95
N SER A 214 -16.16 7.52 -19.21
CA SER A 214 -17.27 6.86 -19.92
C SER A 214 -17.61 5.51 -19.28
N ALA A 215 -16.60 4.72 -18.93
CA ALA A 215 -16.79 3.44 -18.24
C ALA A 215 -17.42 3.61 -16.85
N GLN A 216 -17.08 4.66 -16.09
CA GLN A 216 -17.71 4.97 -14.81
C GLN A 216 -19.21 5.24 -14.95
N ARG A 217 -19.61 6.04 -15.95
CA ARG A 217 -21.03 6.27 -16.26
C ARG A 217 -21.74 4.98 -16.67
N ASP A 218 -21.10 4.17 -17.50
CA ASP A 218 -21.65 2.88 -17.93
C ASP A 218 -21.80 1.92 -16.75
N ALA A 219 -20.82 1.87 -15.83
CA ALA A 219 -20.86 1.04 -14.63
C ALA A 219 -22.00 1.45 -13.68
N GLU A 220 -22.23 2.75 -13.50
CA GLU A 220 -23.35 3.27 -12.72
C GLU A 220 -24.69 2.91 -13.34
N LEU A 221 -24.85 3.08 -14.67
CA LEU A 221 -26.06 2.70 -15.39
C LEU A 221 -26.32 1.18 -15.30
N LEU A 222 -25.27 0.37 -15.44
CA LEU A 222 -25.34 -1.08 -15.31
C LEU A 222 -25.74 -1.50 -13.89
N HIS A 223 -25.20 -0.82 -12.87
CA HIS A 223 -25.61 -1.05 -11.48
C HIS A 223 -27.12 -0.79 -11.30
N ARG A 224 -27.66 0.30 -11.84
CA ARG A 224 -29.11 0.58 -11.76
C ARG A 224 -29.97 -0.50 -12.40
N CYS A 225 -29.49 -1.15 -13.45
CA CYS A 225 -30.16 -2.29 -14.11
C CYS A 225 -30.03 -3.60 -13.33
N SER A 226 -29.18 -3.65 -12.30
CA SER A 226 -28.95 -4.83 -11.46
C SER A 226 -29.73 -4.84 -10.14
N ILE A 227 -30.50 -3.79 -9.86
CA ILE A 227 -31.41 -3.66 -8.71
C ILE A 227 -32.85 -3.87 -9.24
N PRO A 228 -33.77 -4.70 -8.71
CA PRO A 228 -33.70 -5.85 -7.79
C PRO A 228 -34.32 -7.15 -8.38
N SER A 229 -33.70 -8.31 -8.14
CA SER A 229 -34.41 -9.60 -8.11
C SER A 229 -34.09 -10.27 -6.77
N ARG A 230 -35.11 -10.52 -5.94
CA ARG A 230 -34.95 -11.09 -4.60
C ARG A 230 -34.19 -12.43 -4.71
N GLY A 231 -32.97 -12.48 -4.17
CA GLY A 231 -32.15 -13.70 -4.08
C GLY A 231 -30.98 -13.80 -5.05
N ASN A 232 -30.90 -12.97 -6.08
CA ASN A 232 -29.82 -13.05 -7.07
C ASN A 232 -28.53 -12.41 -6.52
N ARG A 233 -27.40 -13.12 -6.64
CA ARG A 233 -26.08 -12.59 -6.31
C ARG A 233 -25.38 -12.19 -7.60
N LEU A 234 -24.88 -10.95 -7.65
CA LEU A 234 -24.15 -10.44 -8.81
C LEU A 234 -22.69 -10.19 -8.43
N HIS A 235 -21.77 -10.65 -9.26
CA HIS A 235 -20.34 -10.45 -9.09
C HIS A 235 -19.78 -9.79 -10.35
N ILE A 236 -18.78 -8.94 -10.17
CA ILE A 236 -18.17 -8.16 -11.24
C ILE A 236 -16.67 -8.46 -11.35
N GLY A 237 -16.18 -8.61 -12.57
CA GLY A 237 -14.75 -8.70 -12.84
C GLY A 237 -14.05 -7.36 -12.61
N LEU A 238 -13.04 -7.33 -11.74
CA LEU A 238 -12.18 -6.16 -11.55
C LEU A 238 -11.06 -6.14 -12.61
N SER A 239 -10.30 -7.22 -12.67
CA SER A 239 -9.25 -7.44 -13.67
C SER A 239 -9.55 -8.74 -14.40
N VAL A 240 -9.84 -8.64 -15.69
CA VAL A 240 -10.20 -9.80 -16.51
C VAL A 240 -9.40 -9.71 -17.81
N PRO A 241 -8.64 -10.76 -18.18
CA PRO A 241 -7.89 -10.71 -19.42
C PRO A 241 -8.83 -10.81 -20.62
N ARG A 242 -8.42 -10.25 -21.76
CA ARG A 242 -9.07 -10.39 -23.07
C ARG A 242 -10.49 -9.77 -23.18
N ILE A 243 -10.85 -8.83 -22.32
CA ILE A 243 -12.05 -7.97 -22.49
C ILE A 243 -11.64 -6.55 -22.89
N TYR A 244 -12.50 -5.81 -23.59
CA TYR A 244 -12.20 -4.41 -23.92
C TYR A 244 -12.24 -3.53 -22.66
N LYS A 245 -11.52 -2.39 -22.67
CA LYS A 245 -11.41 -1.49 -21.49
C LYS A 245 -12.79 -1.07 -20.92
N ARG A 246 -13.80 -0.92 -21.79
CA ARG A 246 -15.18 -0.52 -21.44
C ARG A 246 -16.15 -1.68 -21.25
N ASP A 247 -15.70 -2.93 -21.40
CA ASP A 247 -16.56 -4.10 -21.19
C ASP A 247 -16.62 -4.49 -19.72
N PHE A 248 -17.74 -5.08 -19.33
CA PHE A 248 -17.93 -5.64 -17.99
C PHE A 248 -18.16 -7.15 -18.10
N ALA A 249 -17.40 -7.91 -17.33
CA ALA A 249 -17.68 -9.32 -17.09
C ALA A 249 -18.49 -9.44 -15.79
N LEU A 250 -19.62 -10.12 -15.85
CA LEU A 250 -20.51 -10.34 -14.73
C LEU A 250 -20.78 -11.82 -14.52
N LEU A 251 -20.92 -12.23 -13.26
CA LEU A 251 -21.40 -13.54 -12.87
C LEU A 251 -22.68 -13.35 -12.04
N LEU A 252 -23.80 -13.82 -12.56
CA LEU A 252 -25.12 -13.70 -11.95
C LEU A 252 -25.59 -15.07 -11.48
N SER A 253 -25.74 -15.26 -10.17
CA SER A 253 -26.35 -16.47 -9.61
C SER A 253 -27.87 -16.31 -9.56
N MET A 254 -28.59 -17.13 -10.35
CA MET A 254 -30.05 -17.21 -10.40
C MET A 254 -30.47 -18.64 -10.04
N SER A 255 -31.38 -18.80 -9.07
CA SER A 255 -32.06 -20.08 -8.80
C SER A 255 -31.15 -21.33 -8.88
N GLU A 256 -30.07 -21.33 -8.09
CA GLU A 256 -29.04 -22.39 -7.97
C GLU A 256 -27.98 -22.50 -9.08
N GLU A 257 -28.13 -21.81 -10.22
CA GLU A 257 -27.13 -21.77 -11.29
C GLU A 257 -26.47 -20.39 -11.44
N SER A 258 -25.18 -20.39 -11.78
CA SER A 258 -24.41 -19.17 -12.03
C SER A 258 -24.19 -18.96 -13.51
N HIS A 259 -24.67 -17.82 -14.02
CA HIS A 259 -24.60 -17.43 -15.41
C HIS A 259 -23.52 -16.36 -15.60
N GLU A 260 -22.53 -16.68 -16.42
CA GLU A 260 -21.46 -15.75 -16.78
C GLU A 260 -21.79 -15.00 -18.07
N VAL A 261 -21.70 -13.67 -18.06
CA VAL A 261 -22.00 -12.82 -19.22
C VAL A 261 -20.99 -11.69 -19.40
N LEU A 262 -20.78 -11.32 -20.67
CA LEU A 262 -20.08 -10.11 -21.09
C LEU A 262 -21.08 -9.03 -21.47
N VAL A 263 -20.86 -7.84 -20.95
CA VAL A 263 -21.71 -6.66 -21.14
C VAL A 263 -20.89 -5.59 -21.84
N HIS A 264 -21.30 -5.22 -23.04
CA HIS A 264 -20.67 -4.19 -23.86
C HIS A 264 -21.58 -2.96 -23.98
N PRO A 265 -21.12 -1.76 -23.60
CA PRO A 265 -21.89 -0.53 -23.77
C PRO A 265 -22.19 -0.27 -25.25
N LYS A 266 -23.47 -0.11 -25.61
CA LYS A 266 -23.90 0.08 -27.00
C LYS A 266 -25.01 1.10 -27.10
N LYS A 267 -24.96 1.95 -28.14
CA LYS A 267 -26.10 2.81 -28.47
C LYS A 267 -27.18 1.98 -29.15
N ILE A 268 -28.32 1.88 -28.50
CA ILE A 268 -29.48 1.15 -29.00
C ILE A 268 -30.39 2.16 -29.72
N LYS A 269 -30.63 1.92 -31.02
CA LYS A 269 -31.65 2.66 -31.77
C LYS A 269 -33.02 2.16 -31.31
N ARG A 270 -34.03 3.03 -31.18
CA ARG A 270 -35.41 2.67 -30.80
C ARG A 270 -35.85 1.43 -31.58
N SER A 271 -35.90 0.29 -30.88
CA SER A 271 -36.36 -0.98 -31.43
C SER A 271 -37.87 -1.06 -31.26
N PRO A 272 -38.62 -1.67 -32.21
CA PRO A 272 -40.04 -1.95 -32.02
C PRO A 272 -40.30 -3.03 -30.95
N TYR A 273 -39.27 -3.78 -30.53
CA TYR A 273 -39.38 -4.82 -29.50
C TYR A 273 -39.12 -4.25 -28.09
N MET A 274 -39.86 -4.73 -27.08
CA MET A 274 -39.59 -4.40 -25.68
C MET A 274 -38.22 -4.95 -25.26
N ILE A 275 -37.27 -4.05 -25.03
CA ILE A 275 -35.94 -4.39 -24.55
C ILE A 275 -35.99 -4.57 -23.03
N PRO A 276 -35.44 -5.66 -22.48
CA PRO A 276 -35.32 -5.85 -21.04
C PRO A 276 -34.69 -4.65 -20.34
N GLN A 277 -35.20 -4.34 -19.15
CA GLN A 277 -34.73 -3.21 -18.33
C GLN A 277 -33.87 -3.67 -17.15
N ASP A 278 -33.98 -4.94 -16.77
CA ASP A 278 -33.23 -5.57 -15.71
C ASP A 278 -32.28 -6.64 -16.27
N LEU A 279 -31.14 -6.79 -15.59
CA LEU A 279 -30.09 -7.70 -16.02
C LEU A 279 -30.54 -9.17 -15.99
N ALA A 280 -31.34 -9.58 -15.00
CA ALA A 280 -31.77 -10.96 -14.84
C ALA A 280 -32.67 -11.43 -15.99
N THR A 281 -33.63 -10.59 -16.39
CA THR A 281 -34.49 -10.83 -17.55
C THR A 281 -33.67 -10.81 -18.84
N ALA A 282 -32.70 -9.91 -18.96
CA ALA A 282 -31.85 -9.86 -20.15
C ALA A 282 -30.95 -11.10 -20.30
N VAL A 283 -30.43 -11.64 -19.19
CA VAL A 283 -29.66 -12.89 -19.14
C VAL A 283 -30.56 -14.10 -19.38
N SER A 284 -31.78 -14.11 -18.84
CA SER A 284 -32.75 -15.18 -19.09
C SER A 284 -33.16 -15.21 -20.57
N ALA A 285 -33.37 -14.05 -21.19
CA ALA A 285 -33.67 -13.93 -22.62
C ALA A 285 -32.51 -14.42 -23.50
N LEU A 286 -31.26 -14.24 -23.05
CA LEU A 286 -30.06 -14.70 -23.77
C LEU A 286 -30.08 -16.21 -24.06
N ALA A 287 -30.65 -17.02 -23.16
CA ALA A 287 -30.75 -18.46 -23.32
C ALA A 287 -31.65 -18.89 -24.51
N TYR A 288 -32.59 -18.03 -24.90
CA TYR A 288 -33.56 -18.29 -25.97
C TYR A 288 -33.18 -17.64 -27.31
N GLU A 289 -32.18 -16.76 -27.34
CA GLU A 289 -31.76 -16.01 -28.51
C GLU A 289 -30.83 -16.81 -29.43
N ARG A 290 -31.20 -16.98 -30.70
CA ARG A 290 -30.45 -17.79 -31.68
C ARG A 290 -29.04 -17.28 -31.96
N GLN A 291 -28.81 -15.98 -31.82
CA GLN A 291 -27.51 -15.35 -32.06
C GLN A 291 -26.61 -15.36 -30.81
N GLY A 292 -27.13 -15.76 -29.63
CA GLY A 292 -26.41 -15.65 -28.37
C GLY A 292 -26.13 -14.20 -27.98
N ILE A 293 -27.03 -13.27 -28.36
CA ILE A 293 -26.94 -11.84 -28.08
C ILE A 293 -28.29 -11.37 -27.54
N SER A 294 -28.26 -10.68 -26.40
CA SER A 294 -29.40 -9.99 -25.80
C SER A 294 -29.07 -8.51 -25.63
N TYR A 295 -30.09 -7.69 -25.38
CA TYR A 295 -29.93 -6.25 -25.16
C TYR A 295 -30.57 -5.84 -23.85
N LEU A 296 -29.98 -4.83 -23.21
CA LEU A 296 -30.45 -4.25 -21.96
C LEU A 296 -30.53 -2.73 -22.12
N SER A 297 -31.67 -2.13 -21.79
CA SER A 297 -31.85 -0.68 -21.84
C SER A 297 -32.34 -0.17 -20.49
N PRO A 298 -31.56 0.68 -19.78
CA PRO A 298 -32.00 1.27 -18.53
C PRO A 298 -33.28 2.09 -18.73
N LEU A 299 -34.20 2.04 -17.76
CA LEU A 299 -35.43 2.85 -17.71
C LEU A 299 -35.20 4.35 -17.95
N SER A 300 -34.06 4.87 -17.51
CA SER A 300 -33.72 6.30 -17.57
C SER A 300 -33.05 6.73 -18.87
N SER A 301 -32.88 5.85 -19.85
CA SER A 301 -32.08 6.12 -21.06
C SER A 301 -32.83 5.82 -22.36
N ASN A 302 -32.91 6.82 -23.24
CA ASN A 302 -33.58 6.69 -24.54
C ASN A 302 -32.68 6.12 -25.66
N SER A 303 -31.38 5.96 -25.42
CA SER A 303 -30.43 5.53 -26.47
C SER A 303 -29.17 4.80 -25.96
N ALA A 304 -28.77 4.99 -24.71
CA ALA A 304 -27.66 4.25 -24.13
C ALA A 304 -28.18 2.95 -23.52
N GLY A 305 -27.62 1.82 -23.92
CA GLY A 305 -27.91 0.51 -23.36
C GLY A 305 -26.69 -0.39 -23.46
N PHE A 306 -26.93 -1.69 -23.34
CA PHE A 306 -25.89 -2.70 -23.32
C PHE A 306 -26.24 -3.85 -24.24
N GLU A 307 -25.21 -4.41 -24.85
CA GLU A 307 -25.25 -5.69 -25.52
C GLU A 307 -24.71 -6.74 -24.57
N ILE A 308 -25.44 -7.84 -24.40
CA ILE A 308 -25.12 -8.93 -23.48
C ILE A 308 -24.85 -10.19 -24.31
N ARG A 309 -23.75 -10.88 -24.03
CA ARG A 309 -23.34 -12.11 -24.71
C ARG A 309 -22.73 -13.10 -23.73
N TYR A 310 -22.72 -14.39 -24.09
CA TYR A 310 -21.90 -15.36 -23.38
C TYR A 310 -20.40 -15.11 -23.68
N PRO A 311 -19.52 -15.19 -22.68
CA PRO A 311 -18.08 -15.11 -22.93
C PRO A 311 -17.61 -16.30 -23.77
N PRO A 312 -16.61 -16.12 -24.65
CA PRO A 312 -16.07 -17.21 -25.46
C PRO A 312 -15.36 -18.28 -24.62
N THR A 313 -14.94 -17.94 -23.40
CA THR A 313 -14.27 -18.80 -22.44
C THR A 313 -14.71 -18.42 -21.03
N THR A 314 -14.77 -19.37 -20.10
CA THR A 314 -15.05 -19.10 -18.67
C THR A 314 -14.04 -18.12 -18.07
N LEU A 315 -14.48 -16.93 -17.65
CA LEU A 315 -13.62 -15.91 -17.05
C LEU A 315 -13.78 -15.92 -15.52
N LEU A 316 -15.02 -15.83 -15.04
CA LEU A 316 -15.41 -15.61 -13.64
C LEU A 316 -16.01 -16.83 -12.95
N ALA A 317 -16.68 -17.77 -13.63
CA ALA A 317 -17.39 -18.86 -12.95
C ALA A 317 -16.45 -19.71 -12.06
N ASP A 318 -15.22 -19.96 -12.52
CA ASP A 318 -14.18 -20.67 -11.76
C ASP A 318 -13.74 -19.96 -10.46
N LEU A 319 -14.10 -18.70 -10.28
CA LEU A 319 -13.78 -17.91 -9.07
C LEU A 319 -14.87 -17.99 -8.01
N GLU A 320 -16.09 -18.42 -8.33
CA GLU A 320 -17.22 -18.40 -7.38
C GLU A 320 -16.90 -19.16 -6.09
N TYR A 321 -16.36 -20.37 -6.21
CA TYR A 321 -16.06 -21.25 -5.07
C TYR A 321 -14.65 -21.09 -4.51
N LYS A 322 -13.87 -20.10 -4.97
CA LYS A 322 -12.53 -19.86 -4.43
C LYS A 322 -12.57 -19.13 -3.09
N ASP A 323 -11.55 -19.39 -2.29
CA ASP A 323 -11.27 -18.63 -1.08
C ASP A 323 -11.07 -17.14 -1.39
N ALA A 324 -11.66 -16.31 -0.54
CA ALA A 324 -11.44 -14.86 -0.56
C ALA A 324 -10.00 -14.50 -0.18
N LEU A 325 -9.53 -13.34 -0.65
CA LEU A 325 -8.20 -12.82 -0.31
C LEU A 325 -7.98 -12.71 1.19
N ALA A 326 -9.00 -12.31 1.96
CA ALA A 326 -8.91 -12.21 3.42
C ALA A 326 -8.50 -13.53 4.09
N ASN A 327 -9.03 -14.67 3.63
CA ASN A 327 -8.68 -16.00 4.16
C ASN A 327 -7.24 -16.36 3.80
N ILE A 328 -6.83 -16.07 2.56
CA ILE A 328 -5.46 -16.31 2.09
C ILE A 328 -4.47 -15.47 2.91
N ILE A 329 -4.79 -14.20 3.18
CA ILE A 329 -3.96 -13.27 3.95
C ILE A 329 -3.82 -13.74 5.41
N ARG A 330 -4.93 -14.14 6.06
CA ARG A 330 -4.92 -14.59 7.47
C ARG A 330 -4.22 -15.94 7.67
N ASN A 331 -4.33 -16.85 6.71
CA ASN A 331 -3.91 -18.26 6.87
C ASN A 331 -2.60 -18.62 6.16
N GLN A 332 -1.71 -17.66 5.86
CA GLN A 332 -0.48 -17.95 5.10
C GLN A 332 0.45 -18.97 5.77
N HIS A 333 0.36 -19.13 7.10
CA HIS A 333 1.29 -19.96 7.89
C HIS A 333 0.63 -21.12 8.65
N THR A 334 -0.68 -21.34 8.48
CA THR A 334 -1.43 -22.30 9.32
C THR A 334 -1.48 -23.72 8.78
N SER A 335 -1.16 -23.97 7.51
CA SER A 335 -1.10 -25.33 6.93
C SER A 335 -0.12 -25.45 5.77
N LEU A 336 0.40 -26.66 5.51
CA LEU A 336 1.21 -26.98 4.31
C LEU A 336 0.42 -26.81 3.00
N SER A 337 -0.92 -26.88 3.07
CA SER A 337 -1.85 -26.64 1.96
C SER A 337 -2.23 -25.17 1.78
N SER A 338 -1.74 -24.24 2.62
CA SER A 338 -2.07 -22.82 2.51
C SER A 338 -1.54 -22.28 1.17
N ARG A 339 -2.42 -21.62 0.40
CA ARG A 339 -2.01 -20.96 -0.84
C ARG A 339 -1.13 -19.77 -0.49
N LYS A 340 0.19 -19.94 -0.57
CA LYS A 340 1.13 -18.84 -0.38
C LYS A 340 0.93 -17.80 -1.48
N LEU A 341 0.62 -16.57 -1.09
CA LEU A 341 0.56 -15.45 -2.03
C LEU A 341 1.99 -14.98 -2.34
N TYR A 342 2.51 -15.32 -3.51
CA TYR A 342 3.84 -14.87 -3.94
C TYR A 342 3.84 -13.37 -4.24
N SER A 343 5.00 -12.72 -4.13
CA SER A 343 5.11 -11.27 -4.35
C SER A 343 4.75 -10.84 -5.78
N GLN A 344 4.97 -11.71 -6.77
CA GLN A 344 4.53 -11.44 -8.16
C GLN A 344 3.00 -11.40 -8.27
N ASP A 345 2.33 -12.39 -7.67
CA ASP A 345 0.87 -12.51 -7.67
C ASP A 345 0.25 -11.34 -6.89
N GLN A 346 0.84 -11.01 -5.75
CA GLN A 346 0.48 -9.86 -4.91
C GLN A 346 0.47 -8.55 -5.70
N ASN A 347 1.55 -8.26 -6.43
CA ASN A 347 1.67 -7.04 -7.22
C ASN A 347 0.71 -7.03 -8.41
N ALA A 348 0.54 -8.16 -9.10
CA ALA A 348 -0.40 -8.27 -10.22
C ALA A 348 -1.86 -8.10 -9.77
N ILE A 349 -2.24 -8.70 -8.64
CA ILE A 349 -3.59 -8.53 -8.06
C ILE A 349 -3.80 -7.09 -7.63
N ALA A 350 -2.82 -6.49 -6.93
CA ALA A 350 -2.90 -5.10 -6.49
C ALA A 350 -3.05 -4.12 -7.66
N SER A 351 -2.22 -4.27 -8.69
CA SER A 351 -2.31 -3.49 -9.92
C SER A 351 -3.66 -3.69 -10.63
N GLY A 352 -4.12 -4.93 -10.77
CA GLY A 352 -5.40 -5.25 -11.37
C GLY A 352 -6.60 -4.69 -10.61
N ILE A 353 -6.55 -4.66 -9.27
CA ILE A 353 -7.58 -4.02 -8.43
C ILE A 353 -7.55 -2.51 -8.61
N ALA A 354 -6.37 -1.89 -8.61
CA ALA A 354 -6.22 -0.45 -8.80
C ALA A 354 -6.79 0.01 -10.16
N GLN A 355 -6.35 -0.61 -11.25
CA GLN A 355 -6.84 -0.30 -12.60
C GLN A 355 -8.33 -0.66 -12.77
N GLY A 356 -8.74 -1.84 -12.28
CA GLY A 356 -10.11 -2.32 -12.38
C GLY A 356 -11.11 -1.50 -11.57
N SER A 357 -10.67 -0.90 -10.46
CA SER A 357 -11.51 -0.04 -9.64
C SER A 357 -11.67 1.36 -10.23
N ALA A 358 -10.70 1.85 -11.01
CA ALA A 358 -10.77 3.18 -11.65
C ALA A 358 -12.08 3.39 -12.43
N ARG A 359 -12.51 2.36 -13.19
CA ARG A 359 -13.75 2.36 -13.98
C ARG A 359 -15.03 2.19 -13.16
N LEU A 360 -14.92 1.87 -11.87
CA LEU A 360 -16.04 1.66 -10.96
C LEU A 360 -16.20 2.81 -9.95
N ILE A 361 -15.27 3.77 -9.90
CA ILE A 361 -15.40 4.98 -9.07
C ILE A 361 -16.68 5.72 -9.45
N GLY A 362 -17.45 6.13 -8.45
CA GLY A 362 -18.80 6.70 -8.58
C GLY A 362 -19.92 5.65 -8.58
N SER A 363 -19.63 4.38 -8.85
CA SER A 363 -20.65 3.31 -8.82
C SER A 363 -20.76 2.67 -7.43
N GLN A 364 -21.93 2.11 -7.11
CA GLN A 364 -22.14 1.43 -5.82
C GLN A 364 -21.34 0.12 -5.69
N TRP A 365 -20.77 -0.42 -6.77
CA TRP A 365 -19.94 -1.63 -6.73
C TRP A 365 -18.78 -1.52 -5.74
N LEU A 366 -18.13 -0.36 -5.67
CA LEU A 366 -16.99 -0.15 -4.78
C LEU A 366 -17.36 -0.05 -3.30
N THR A 367 -18.66 0.04 -2.96
CA THR A 367 -19.09 -0.07 -1.56
C THR A 367 -18.86 -1.48 -0.99
N PHE A 368 -18.86 -2.50 -1.86
CA PHE A 368 -18.59 -3.88 -1.50
C PHE A 368 -17.10 -4.23 -1.51
N LEU A 369 -16.22 -3.30 -1.88
CA LEU A 369 -14.79 -3.58 -1.97
C LEU A 369 -14.18 -3.82 -0.58
N ASP A 370 -13.72 -5.05 -0.38
CA ASP A 370 -13.08 -5.59 0.84
C ASP A 370 -12.30 -6.85 0.43
N CYS A 371 -11.17 -7.16 1.09
CA CYS A 371 -10.43 -8.41 0.88
C CYS A 371 -11.30 -9.66 1.14
N ALA A 372 -12.35 -9.56 1.96
CA ALA A 372 -13.33 -10.64 2.17
C ALA A 372 -14.19 -10.93 0.92
N ASN A 373 -14.31 -9.95 0.02
CA ASN A 373 -15.18 -10.01 -1.15
C ASN A 373 -14.42 -10.16 -2.47
N VAL A 374 -13.08 -10.06 -2.43
CA VAL A 374 -12.23 -10.21 -3.61
C VAL A 374 -11.70 -11.64 -3.72
N ARG A 375 -11.89 -12.23 -4.90
CA ARG A 375 -11.39 -13.56 -5.26
C ARG A 375 -10.51 -13.47 -6.50
N TRP A 376 -9.51 -14.34 -6.60
CA TRP A 376 -8.56 -14.27 -7.70
C TRP A 376 -8.06 -15.64 -8.16
N ARG A 377 -7.56 -15.68 -9.41
CA ARG A 377 -6.88 -16.85 -9.98
C ARG A 377 -5.85 -16.44 -11.01
N ARG A 378 -4.87 -17.32 -11.21
CA ARG A 378 -4.07 -17.38 -12.42
C ARG A 378 -4.70 -18.36 -13.40
N THR A 379 -4.85 -17.94 -14.65
CA THR A 379 -5.22 -18.80 -15.79
C THR A 379 -4.01 -19.65 -16.22
N LYS A 380 -4.27 -20.69 -17.02
CA LYS A 380 -3.22 -21.56 -17.58
C LYS A 380 -2.19 -20.80 -18.41
N ASP A 381 -2.64 -19.74 -19.10
CA ASP A 381 -1.79 -18.85 -19.91
C ASP A 381 -1.01 -17.84 -19.06
N GLY A 382 -1.04 -17.98 -17.73
CA GLY A 382 -0.33 -17.12 -16.80
C GLY A 382 -0.96 -15.75 -16.57
N GLN A 383 -2.12 -15.46 -17.17
CA GLN A 383 -2.89 -14.22 -16.97
C GLN A 383 -3.70 -14.31 -15.67
N TRP A 384 -4.00 -13.18 -15.03
CA TRP A 384 -4.68 -13.14 -13.74
C TRP A 384 -6.11 -12.63 -13.91
N THR A 385 -7.02 -13.19 -13.13
CA THR A 385 -8.41 -12.75 -13.08
C THR A 385 -8.79 -12.44 -11.64
N CYS A 386 -9.38 -11.27 -11.40
CA CYS A 386 -9.87 -10.81 -10.12
C CYS A 386 -11.37 -10.50 -10.21
N MET A 387 -12.14 -11.00 -9.25
CA MET A 387 -13.58 -10.81 -9.15
C MET A 387 -13.94 -10.16 -7.82
N LEU A 388 -14.84 -9.18 -7.87
CA LEU A 388 -15.48 -8.58 -6.71
C LEU A 388 -16.87 -9.16 -6.54
N THR A 389 -17.14 -9.65 -5.33
CA THR A 389 -18.44 -10.19 -4.92
C THR A 389 -19.24 -9.06 -4.29
N ALA A 390 -20.44 -8.75 -4.80
CA ALA A 390 -21.31 -7.74 -4.17
C ALA A 390 -22.02 -8.28 -2.94
N THR A 391 -21.24 -8.55 -1.90
CA THR A 391 -21.71 -8.87 -0.56
C THR A 391 -21.31 -7.74 0.39
N PRO A 392 -22.15 -7.37 1.37
CA PRO A 392 -21.77 -6.37 2.37
C PRO A 392 -20.42 -6.74 3.01
N GLY A 393 -19.49 -5.77 3.03
CA GLY A 393 -18.16 -5.95 3.63
C GLY A 393 -18.20 -5.89 5.16
N LEU A 394 -17.04 -5.67 5.80
CA LEU A 394 -16.97 -5.57 7.26
C LEU A 394 -17.90 -4.47 7.80
N SER A 395 -18.77 -4.82 8.74
CA SER A 395 -19.81 -3.93 9.27
C SER A 395 -19.23 -2.74 10.04
N SER A 396 -18.14 -2.95 10.80
CA SER A 396 -17.46 -1.89 11.54
C SER A 396 -16.86 -0.83 10.61
N THR A 397 -16.11 -1.26 9.58
CA THR A 397 -15.55 -0.39 8.54
C THR A 397 -16.65 0.39 7.82
N THR A 398 -17.71 -0.31 7.41
CA THR A 398 -18.82 0.32 6.69
C THR A 398 -19.54 1.36 7.55
N ARG A 399 -19.76 1.08 8.84
CA ARG A 399 -20.35 2.02 9.79
C ARG A 399 -19.48 3.26 10.01
N ALA A 400 -18.17 3.10 10.17
CA ALA A 400 -17.25 4.23 10.38
C ALA A 400 -17.19 5.16 9.15
N LEU A 401 -17.17 4.57 7.94
CA LEU A 401 -17.18 5.34 6.69
C LEU A 401 -18.52 6.06 6.49
N GLU A 402 -19.63 5.43 6.86
CA GLU A 402 -20.95 6.07 6.80
C GLU A 402 -21.05 7.25 7.78
N GLN A 403 -20.55 7.09 9.01
CA GLN A 403 -20.46 8.20 9.98
C GLN A 403 -19.63 9.36 9.44
N CYS A 404 -18.50 9.07 8.79
CA CYS A 404 -17.66 10.09 8.15
C CYS A 404 -18.42 10.81 7.02
N ARG A 405 -19.17 10.06 6.19
CA ARG A 405 -20.00 10.60 5.11
C ARG A 405 -21.08 11.54 5.65
N GLU A 406 -21.88 11.07 6.59
CA GLU A 406 -22.96 11.86 7.19
C GLU A 406 -22.43 13.11 7.87
N ALA A 407 -21.32 13.00 8.61
CA ALA A 407 -20.72 14.14 9.29
C ALA A 407 -20.24 15.20 8.29
N ASN A 408 -19.58 14.81 7.19
CA ASN A 408 -19.12 15.75 6.17
C ASN A 408 -20.24 16.36 5.33
N HIS A 409 -21.35 15.65 5.15
CA HIS A 409 -22.55 16.18 4.50
C HIS A 409 -23.28 17.20 5.38
N ARG A 410 -23.25 17.05 6.72
CA ARG A 410 -23.86 18.00 7.67
C ARG A 410 -22.98 19.22 8.00
N ARG A 411 -21.78 19.34 7.42
CA ARG A 411 -20.90 20.50 7.64
C ARG A 411 -21.46 21.77 7.00
N ARG A 412 -20.99 22.92 7.48
CA ARG A 412 -21.29 24.23 6.85
C ARG A 412 -20.78 24.29 5.41
N ASP A 413 -19.62 23.69 5.16
CA ASP A 413 -18.99 23.59 3.84
C ASP A 413 -19.26 22.23 3.20
N GLU A 414 -20.54 21.81 3.18
CA GLU A 414 -21.03 20.51 2.69
C GLU A 414 -20.15 19.87 1.61
N ARG A 415 -19.69 18.64 1.88
CA ARG A 415 -18.81 17.88 0.99
C ARG A 415 -19.41 16.52 0.69
N ASP A 416 -19.56 16.20 -0.59
CA ASP A 416 -19.80 14.82 -1.01
C ASP A 416 -18.45 14.07 -1.10
N ILE A 417 -18.20 13.23 -0.10
CA ILE A 417 -16.98 12.41 -0.01
C ILE A 417 -17.21 10.95 -0.47
N SER A 418 -18.30 10.69 -1.20
CA SER A 418 -18.66 9.32 -1.62
C SER A 418 -17.57 8.66 -2.46
N GLN A 419 -16.94 9.40 -3.38
CA GLN A 419 -15.83 8.90 -4.18
C GLN A 419 -14.54 8.74 -3.35
N HIS A 420 -14.25 9.66 -2.42
CA HIS A 420 -13.12 9.54 -1.50
C HIS A 420 -13.23 8.27 -0.65
N ILE A 421 -14.43 7.92 -0.17
CA ILE A 421 -14.67 6.69 0.58
C ILE A 421 -14.37 5.45 -0.27
N GLN A 422 -14.74 5.45 -1.55
CA GLN A 422 -14.42 4.35 -2.47
C GLN A 422 -12.92 4.23 -2.70
N ILE A 423 -12.24 5.36 -2.92
CA ILE A 423 -10.77 5.41 -3.08
C ILE A 423 -10.06 4.93 -1.81
N PHE A 424 -10.55 5.31 -0.63
CA PHE A 424 -10.05 4.82 0.65
C PHE A 424 -10.19 3.31 0.81
N ARG A 425 -11.33 2.74 0.42
CA ARG A 425 -11.54 1.28 0.39
C ARG A 425 -10.56 0.57 -0.52
N ILE A 426 -10.25 1.15 -1.69
CA ILE A 426 -9.20 0.62 -2.57
C ILE A 426 -7.86 0.60 -1.81
N GLY A 427 -7.51 1.69 -1.12
CA GLY A 427 -6.30 1.79 -0.31
C GLY A 427 -6.19 0.72 0.77
N LEU A 428 -7.29 0.43 1.48
CA LEU A 428 -7.32 -0.63 2.49
C LEU A 428 -7.00 -2.00 1.88
N VAL A 429 -7.67 -2.35 0.77
CA VAL A 429 -7.43 -3.63 0.08
C VAL A 429 -6.00 -3.73 -0.44
N LEU A 430 -5.47 -2.67 -1.05
CA LEU A 430 -4.09 -2.64 -1.52
C LEU A 430 -3.08 -2.79 -0.37
N ALA A 431 -3.31 -2.13 0.76
CA ALA A 431 -2.46 -2.23 1.94
C ALA A 431 -2.48 -3.64 2.54
N GLU A 432 -3.65 -4.25 2.69
CA GLU A 432 -3.77 -5.61 3.23
C GLU A 432 -3.11 -6.65 2.33
N ILE A 433 -3.26 -6.51 1.00
CA ILE A 433 -2.58 -7.35 0.02
C ILE A 433 -1.07 -7.16 0.17
N ALA A 434 -0.58 -5.92 0.18
CA ALA A 434 0.83 -5.55 0.22
C ALA A 434 1.55 -5.99 1.50
N LEU A 435 0.88 -5.83 2.65
CA LEU A 435 1.44 -6.16 3.96
C LEU A 435 1.17 -7.61 4.37
N LYS A 436 0.28 -8.31 3.65
CA LYS A 436 -0.21 -9.65 3.99
C LYS A 436 -0.71 -9.71 5.44
N SER A 437 -1.34 -8.63 5.88
CA SER A 437 -1.89 -8.47 7.21
C SER A 437 -3.20 -7.70 7.11
N PRO A 438 -4.27 -8.14 7.77
CA PRO A 438 -5.51 -7.37 7.82
C PRO A 438 -5.31 -6.08 8.63
N ILE A 439 -6.05 -5.03 8.28
CA ILE A 439 -6.18 -3.83 9.11
C ILE A 439 -7.19 -4.13 10.23
N SER A 440 -6.84 -3.83 11.48
CA SER A 440 -7.64 -4.27 12.64
C SER A 440 -9.00 -3.60 12.70
N TYR A 441 -9.03 -2.26 12.63
CA TYR A 441 -10.26 -1.48 12.49
C TYR A 441 -9.95 -0.04 12.06
N ILE A 442 -11.00 0.65 11.63
CA ILE A 442 -10.98 2.09 11.36
C ILE A 442 -12.01 2.81 12.23
N GLU A 443 -11.76 4.07 12.53
CA GLU A 443 -12.62 4.88 13.39
C GLU A 443 -12.82 6.27 12.77
N PHE A 444 -14.02 6.82 12.90
CA PHE A 444 -14.30 8.20 12.53
C PHE A 444 -13.92 9.13 13.68
N ASP A 445 -13.10 10.15 13.38
CA ASP A 445 -12.73 11.19 14.32
C ASP A 445 -13.64 12.42 14.13
N SER A 446 -14.55 12.61 15.08
CA SER A 446 -15.50 13.73 15.07
C SER A 446 -14.83 15.10 15.28
N THR A 447 -13.60 15.14 15.80
CA THR A 447 -12.89 16.40 16.05
C THR A 447 -12.28 16.97 14.77
N THR A 448 -11.75 16.10 13.91
CA THR A 448 -11.09 16.48 12.67
C THR A 448 -11.94 16.21 11.43
N TYR A 449 -13.05 15.50 11.58
CA TYR A 449 -13.94 15.00 10.51
C TYR A 449 -13.25 14.00 9.55
N THR A 450 -12.17 13.35 9.99
CA THR A 450 -11.36 12.41 9.21
C THR A 450 -11.47 10.97 9.74
N VAL A 451 -10.75 10.04 9.09
CA VAL A 451 -10.69 8.62 9.51
C VAL A 451 -9.33 8.28 10.12
N ARG A 452 -9.34 7.62 11.27
CA ARG A 452 -8.16 7.03 11.92
C ARG A 452 -8.12 5.53 11.66
N MET A 453 -6.91 4.99 11.46
CA MET A 453 -6.70 3.57 11.22
C MET A 453 -5.89 2.97 12.36
N TYR A 454 -6.18 1.72 12.71
CA TYR A 454 -5.51 1.02 13.80
C TYR A 454 -5.06 -0.37 13.36
N VAL A 455 -3.84 -0.74 13.78
CA VAL A 455 -3.21 -2.04 13.50
C VAL A 455 -2.57 -2.56 14.79
N ASN A 456 -2.61 -3.88 15.03
CA ASN A 456 -1.95 -4.58 16.15
C ASN A 456 -2.17 -3.93 17.54
N ASP A 457 -3.24 -4.33 18.23
CA ASP A 457 -3.55 -3.91 19.62
C ASP A 457 -3.80 -2.40 19.81
N GLY A 458 -4.45 -1.76 18.83
CA GLY A 458 -4.99 -0.40 18.99
C GLY A 458 -3.99 0.74 18.76
N ARG A 459 -2.85 0.47 18.09
CA ARG A 459 -1.93 1.54 17.68
C ARG A 459 -2.49 2.29 16.47
N GLU A 460 -2.66 3.61 16.64
CA GLU A 460 -3.04 4.50 15.53
C GLU A 460 -1.91 4.57 14.49
N ILE A 461 -2.27 4.38 13.22
CA ILE A 461 -1.34 4.42 12.10
C ILE A 461 -1.91 5.31 10.98
N GLY A 462 -1.06 6.17 10.40
CA GLY A 462 -1.43 7.02 9.27
C GLY A 462 -1.18 6.33 7.93
N ALA A 463 -1.78 6.86 6.86
CA ALA A 463 -1.58 6.42 5.48
C ALA A 463 -0.09 6.35 5.10
N HIS A 464 0.70 7.31 5.58
CA HIS A 464 2.13 7.37 5.34
C HIS A 464 2.92 6.24 6.02
N GLU A 465 2.56 5.88 7.25
CA GLU A 465 3.20 4.76 7.96
C GLU A 465 2.86 3.42 7.31
N ILE A 466 1.62 3.24 6.86
CA ILE A 466 1.23 2.05 6.10
C ILE A 466 1.99 2.00 4.77
N ALA A 467 2.04 3.12 4.03
CA ALA A 467 2.75 3.18 2.75
C ALA A 467 4.24 2.88 2.91
N SER A 468 4.88 3.38 3.96
CA SER A 468 6.30 3.13 4.23
C SER A 468 6.57 1.66 4.57
N GLU A 469 5.68 1.01 5.34
CA GLU A 469 5.74 -0.45 5.54
C GLU A 469 5.54 -1.22 4.22
N VAL A 470 4.67 -0.73 3.33
CA VAL A 470 4.45 -1.32 2.01
C VAL A 470 5.69 -1.18 1.12
N GLU A 471 6.38 -0.03 1.17
CA GLU A 471 7.62 0.21 0.44
C GLU A 471 8.69 -0.80 0.85
N LEU A 472 8.85 -1.01 2.17
CA LEU A 472 9.82 -1.95 2.73
C LEU A 472 9.52 -3.41 2.39
N LYS A 473 8.24 -3.81 2.40
CA LYS A 473 7.84 -5.22 2.23
C LYS A 473 7.52 -5.63 0.80
N SER A 474 7.21 -4.66 -0.06
CA SER A 474 6.85 -4.90 -1.45
C SER A 474 7.64 -3.98 -2.38
N ASN A 475 7.09 -2.83 -2.75
CA ASN A 475 7.71 -1.93 -3.70
C ASN A 475 7.13 -0.51 -3.58
N MET A 476 7.91 0.45 -4.06
CA MET A 476 7.59 1.87 -4.00
C MET A 476 6.34 2.27 -4.81
N LEU A 477 6.08 1.66 -5.98
CA LEU A 477 4.88 1.98 -6.77
C LEU A 477 3.60 1.60 -6.01
N LEU A 478 3.61 0.47 -5.33
CA LEU A 478 2.49 0.05 -4.48
C LEU A 478 2.36 0.90 -3.22
N ALA A 479 3.47 1.31 -2.60
CA ALA A 479 3.47 2.24 -1.47
C ALA A 479 2.83 3.57 -1.85
N ASN A 480 3.19 4.10 -3.01
CA ASN A 480 2.64 5.30 -3.62
C ASN A 480 1.12 5.23 -3.82
N MET A 481 0.62 4.11 -4.38
CA MET A 481 -0.81 3.87 -4.55
C MET A 481 -1.54 3.83 -3.20
N VAL A 482 -1.00 3.08 -2.23
CA VAL A 482 -1.56 2.95 -0.89
C VAL A 482 -1.60 4.29 -0.16
N PHE A 483 -0.52 5.07 -0.25
CA PHE A 483 -0.44 6.39 0.35
C PHE A 483 -1.56 7.30 -0.17
N PHE A 484 -1.67 7.45 -1.50
CA PHE A 484 -2.70 8.28 -2.11
C PHE A 484 -4.09 7.84 -1.63
N CYS A 485 -4.39 6.56 -1.80
CA CYS A 485 -5.72 6.04 -1.52
C CYS A 485 -6.12 6.19 -0.06
N LEU A 486 -5.23 5.93 0.89
CA LEU A 486 -5.56 6.05 2.32
C LEU A 486 -5.58 7.50 2.79
N ASN A 487 -4.77 8.38 2.20
CA ASN A 487 -4.70 9.78 2.61
C ASN A 487 -5.96 10.58 2.24
N VAL A 488 -6.78 10.12 1.28
CA VAL A 488 -7.97 10.85 0.83
C VAL A 488 -9.03 11.12 1.90
N LEU A 489 -9.05 10.34 2.99
CA LEU A 489 -9.92 10.56 4.16
C LEU A 489 -9.15 10.99 5.41
N GLN A 490 -7.84 11.22 5.31
CA GLN A 490 -7.01 11.70 6.41
C GLN A 490 -6.61 13.16 6.25
N ASP A 491 -6.59 13.67 5.01
CA ASP A 491 -6.28 15.07 4.71
C ASP A 491 -7.53 15.87 4.32
N ASN A 492 -7.89 16.83 5.17
CA ASN A 492 -9.04 17.71 4.98
C ASN A 492 -8.98 18.56 3.69
N ARG A 493 -7.80 18.81 3.12
CA ARG A 493 -7.67 19.49 1.82
C ARG A 493 -8.05 18.55 0.68
N VAL A 494 -7.63 17.28 0.75
CA VAL A 494 -7.98 16.24 -0.24
C VAL A 494 -9.48 15.97 -0.23
N MET A 495 -10.08 15.92 0.95
CA MET A 495 -11.53 15.78 1.09
C MET A 495 -12.33 16.95 0.50
N GLY A 496 -11.71 18.11 0.28
CA GLY A 496 -12.32 19.26 -0.39
C GLY A 496 -12.19 19.24 -1.91
N GLU A 497 -11.45 18.29 -2.48
CA GLU A 497 -11.22 18.19 -3.92
C GLU A 497 -12.45 17.64 -4.65
N ARG A 498 -12.97 18.41 -5.60
CA ARG A 498 -14.16 18.03 -6.38
C ARG A 498 -13.90 17.00 -7.47
N SER A 499 -12.64 16.80 -7.87
CA SER A 499 -12.21 15.93 -8.97
C SER A 499 -11.18 14.89 -8.53
N ILE A 500 -11.45 14.21 -7.41
CA ILE A 500 -10.54 13.22 -6.83
C ILE A 500 -10.33 11.99 -7.72
N ASP A 501 -11.29 11.70 -8.60
CA ASP A 501 -11.24 10.67 -9.63
C ASP A 501 -10.14 10.94 -10.68
N GLY A 502 -9.99 12.20 -11.11
CA GLY A 502 -8.89 12.63 -11.98
C GLY A 502 -7.54 12.44 -11.31
N SER A 503 -7.42 12.86 -10.04
CA SER A 503 -6.21 12.67 -9.23
C SER A 503 -5.88 11.19 -9.01
N TYR A 504 -6.89 10.33 -8.85
CA TYR A 504 -6.74 8.88 -8.80
C TYR A 504 -6.16 8.30 -10.10
N PHE A 505 -6.62 8.76 -11.26
CA PHE A 505 -6.08 8.31 -12.54
C PHE A 505 -4.60 8.68 -12.69
N GLU A 506 -4.25 9.94 -12.43
CA GLU A 506 -2.88 10.43 -12.58
C GLU A 506 -1.91 9.77 -11.60
N THR A 507 -2.36 9.49 -10.38
CA THR A 507 -1.52 9.07 -9.26
C THR A 507 -1.51 7.55 -9.06
N VAL A 508 -2.66 6.89 -9.17
CA VAL A 508 -2.79 5.46 -8.83
C VAL A 508 -2.79 4.60 -10.09
N SER A 509 -3.61 4.94 -11.09
CA SER A 509 -3.74 4.13 -12.31
C SER A 509 -2.42 4.10 -13.10
N LYS A 510 -1.74 5.23 -13.20
CA LYS A 510 -0.42 5.32 -13.87
C LYS A 510 0.67 4.50 -13.16
N GLN A 511 0.68 4.50 -11.82
CA GLN A 511 1.63 3.68 -11.04
C GLN A 511 1.33 2.19 -11.19
N ALA A 512 0.05 1.81 -11.28
CA ALA A 512 -0.36 0.43 -11.54
C ALA A 512 0.06 -0.03 -12.95
N GLU A 513 -0.11 0.81 -13.98
CA GLU A 513 0.38 0.52 -15.33
C GLU A 513 1.91 0.36 -15.38
N GLU A 514 2.64 1.22 -14.67
CA GLU A 514 4.10 1.10 -14.53
C GLU A 514 4.49 -0.21 -13.83
N LEU A 515 3.78 -0.58 -12.76
CA LEU A 515 3.99 -1.82 -12.04
C LEU A 515 3.76 -3.04 -12.95
N ASP A 516 2.69 -3.04 -13.75
CA ASP A 516 2.40 -4.10 -14.72
C ASP A 516 3.49 -4.22 -15.79
N ASN A 517 4.04 -3.09 -16.27
CA ASN A 517 5.12 -3.09 -17.25
C ASN A 517 6.41 -3.70 -16.69
N VAL A 518 6.75 -3.41 -15.43
CA VAL A 518 7.90 -4.03 -14.74
C VAL A 518 7.77 -5.56 -14.72
N PHE A 519 6.58 -6.10 -14.48
CA PHE A 519 6.35 -7.55 -14.48
C PHE A 519 6.12 -8.16 -15.87
N GLY A 520 5.60 -7.38 -16.83
CA GLY A 520 5.39 -7.79 -18.22
C GLY A 520 6.70 -8.06 -18.97
N ILE A 521 7.77 -7.33 -18.65
CA ILE A 521 9.11 -7.54 -19.22
C ILE A 521 9.70 -8.91 -18.83
N TYR A 522 9.40 -9.41 -17.62
CA TYR A 522 9.84 -10.74 -17.18
C TYR A 522 9.10 -11.88 -17.91
N ASN A 523 7.82 -11.69 -18.24
CA ASN A 523 7.05 -12.68 -19.01
C ASN A 523 7.44 -12.70 -20.50
N ARG A 524 7.82 -11.55 -21.09
CA ARG A 524 8.34 -11.51 -22.47
C ARG A 524 9.68 -12.22 -22.66
N ARG A 525 10.54 -12.28 -21.63
CA ARG A 525 11.81 -13.01 -21.69
C ARG A 525 11.66 -14.54 -21.54
N ARG A 526 10.56 -15.04 -20.99
CA ARG A 526 10.26 -16.49 -20.91
C ARG A 526 9.36 -17.01 -22.03
N GLY A 527 8.70 -16.12 -22.77
CA GLY A 527 7.92 -16.45 -23.96
C GLY A 527 8.73 -16.35 -25.24
N LEU A 528 9.76 -17.19 -25.42
CA LEU A 528 10.23 -17.54 -26.76
C LEU A 528 9.14 -18.38 -27.42
N ILE A 529 8.20 -17.69 -28.07
CA ILE A 529 7.43 -18.28 -29.15
C ILE A 529 8.41 -18.40 -30.33
N PRO A 530 8.70 -19.59 -30.86
CA PRO A 530 9.41 -19.69 -32.12
C PRO A 530 8.50 -19.08 -33.19
N ASN A 531 9.03 -18.13 -33.96
CA ASN A 531 8.41 -17.46 -35.13
C ASN A 531 7.72 -16.11 -34.96
N LYS A 532 8.19 -15.22 -34.08
CA LYS A 532 8.07 -13.76 -34.36
C LYS A 532 9.35 -13.02 -34.04
N SER A 533 10.12 -12.71 -35.08
CA SER A 533 11.28 -11.83 -35.01
C SER A 533 10.87 -10.43 -34.49
N PRO A 534 11.68 -9.76 -33.67
CA PRO A 534 11.40 -8.40 -33.22
C PRO A 534 11.58 -7.44 -34.39
N LEU A 535 10.58 -6.59 -34.66
CA LEU A 535 10.73 -5.45 -35.55
C LEU A 535 11.76 -4.48 -34.95
N GLY A 536 12.97 -4.51 -35.52
CA GLY A 536 13.99 -3.50 -35.32
C GLY A 536 13.66 -2.24 -36.10
N SER A 537 13.71 -1.11 -35.39
CA SER A 537 13.80 0.23 -35.95
C SER A 537 15.08 0.37 -36.78
N GLY A 538 14.97 0.75 -38.05
CA GLY A 538 16.11 1.08 -38.90
C GLY A 538 15.69 1.67 -40.25
N THR A 539 15.64 2.99 -40.32
CA THR A 539 15.65 3.77 -41.57
C THR A 539 16.93 3.50 -42.36
N THR A 540 16.80 3.10 -43.65
CA THR A 540 17.56 3.54 -44.85
C THR A 540 17.54 2.44 -45.94
N THR A 541 16.98 2.76 -47.10
CA THR A 541 17.29 2.13 -48.40
C THR A 541 18.74 2.49 -48.81
N PRO A 542 19.51 1.64 -49.53
CA PRO A 542 19.22 1.37 -50.96
C PRO A 542 19.59 -0.03 -51.54
N ARG A 543 18.79 -0.40 -52.56
CA ARG A 543 19.06 -1.11 -53.83
C ARG A 543 19.87 -2.45 -53.91
N SER A 544 19.13 -3.46 -54.41
CA SER A 544 19.37 -4.38 -55.55
C SER A 544 20.41 -5.51 -55.50
N ALA A 545 19.90 -6.75 -55.48
CA ALA A 545 20.18 -7.93 -56.34
C ALA A 545 19.53 -9.13 -55.62
N GLY A 546 18.61 -9.94 -56.16
CA GLY A 546 18.65 -10.73 -57.39
C GLY A 546 18.48 -12.21 -56.98
N GLY A 547 17.52 -12.94 -57.58
CA GLY A 547 17.35 -14.40 -57.47
C GLY A 547 16.34 -14.83 -56.40
N ALA A 548 15.08 -15.12 -56.73
CA ALA A 548 14.57 -16.33 -57.39
C ALA A 548 14.62 -17.58 -56.49
N TYR A 549 13.42 -18.13 -56.28
CA TYR A 549 13.05 -19.40 -55.62
C TYR A 549 14.03 -20.56 -55.80
N VAL A 550 14.02 -21.52 -54.86
CA VAL A 550 13.68 -22.94 -55.09
C VAL A 550 13.77 -23.75 -53.77
N TYR A 551 12.68 -24.49 -53.50
CA TYR A 551 12.33 -25.47 -52.45
C TYR A 551 12.30 -25.05 -50.97
#